data_AF-A0A1V6FXJ1-F1
#
_entry.id   AF-A0A1V6FXJ1-F1
#
_cell.length_a   1.000
_cell.length_b   1.000
_cell.length_c   1.000
_cell.angle_alpha   90.00
_cell.angle_beta   90.00
_cell.angle_gamma   90.00
#
_symmetry.space_group_name_H-M   'P 1'
#
loop_
_entity.id
_entity.type
_entity.pdbx_description
1 polymer ?
#
loop_
_entity_poly.entity_id
_entity_poly.type
_entity_poly.pdbx_seq_one_letter_code
_entity_poly.pdbx_strand_id
1 'polypeptide(L)'
;MVEDSLAELEVMLLNQSSSCCSVVHKDVDEETIESYIAIIQEAKDYICELSEKYGTLKENLSLQRIINAKRTIIWGLLKDSLSRRMKGYGTFPKEHAGEYDADINRLIEITNKLNC
;
A
#
# COMPACT_ATOMS: atom_id res chain seq x y z
N MET A 1 10.90 -3.45 -1.25
CA MET A 1 12.01 -3.72 -2.19
C MET A 1 11.66 -3.13 -3.55
N VAL A 2 12.61 -2.93 -4.46
CA VAL A 2 12.31 -2.40 -5.81
C VAL A 2 11.30 -3.30 -6.53
N GLU A 3 11.43 -4.62 -6.38
CA GLU A 3 10.50 -5.62 -6.91
C GLU A 3 9.06 -5.43 -6.41
N ASP A 4 8.86 -5.13 -5.12
CA ASP A 4 7.53 -4.87 -4.56
C ASP A 4 6.86 -3.65 -5.22
N SER A 5 7.62 -2.58 -5.43
CA SER A 5 7.11 -1.36 -6.09
C SER A 5 6.78 -1.59 -7.56
N LEU A 6 7.57 -2.41 -8.25
CA LEU A 6 7.28 -2.84 -9.63
C LEU A 6 5.99 -3.68 -9.69
N ALA A 7 5.78 -4.57 -8.73
CA ALA A 7 4.57 -5.38 -8.64
C ALA A 7 3.32 -4.54 -8.31
N GLU A 8 3.43 -3.59 -7.39
CA GLU A 8 2.34 -2.66 -7.07
C GLU A 8 1.97 -1.82 -8.30
N LEU A 9 2.95 -1.28 -9.03
CA LEU A 9 2.71 -0.49 -10.25
C LEU A 9 2.04 -1.32 -11.36
N GLU A 10 2.49 -2.55 -11.58
CA GLU A 10 1.87 -3.44 -12.56
C GLU A 10 0.38 -3.71 -12.24
N VAL A 11 0.06 -3.98 -10.97
CA VAL A 11 -1.32 -4.16 -10.52
C VAL A 11 -2.16 -2.90 -10.78
N MET A 12 -1.58 -1.71 -10.57
CA MET A 12 -2.28 -0.45 -10.84
C MET A 12 -2.55 -0.24 -12.34
N LEU A 13 -1.58 -0.54 -13.20
CA LEU A 13 -1.72 -0.44 -14.66
C LEU A 13 -2.80 -1.38 -15.19
N LEU A 14 -2.90 -2.60 -14.63
CA LEU A 14 -3.88 -3.61 -15.01
C LEU A 14 -5.29 -3.33 -14.49
N ASN A 15 -5.41 -2.92 -13.22
CA ASN A 15 -6.72 -2.87 -12.54
C ASN A 15 -7.33 -1.47 -12.43
N GLN A 16 -6.56 -0.40 -12.73
CA GLN A 16 -6.98 1.01 -12.75
C GLN A 16 -8.06 1.35 -11.69
N SER A 17 -7.83 0.89 -10.46
CA SER A 17 -8.87 0.90 -9.43
C SER A 17 -9.00 2.28 -8.80
N SER A 18 -10.22 2.83 -8.78
CA SER A 18 -10.56 3.97 -7.95
C SER A 18 -10.79 3.53 -6.50
N SER A 19 -10.39 4.37 -5.55
CA SER A 19 -10.68 4.18 -4.12
C SER A 19 -11.71 5.22 -3.66
N CYS A 20 -12.26 5.04 -2.45
CA CYS A 20 -13.16 6.04 -1.86
C CYS A 20 -12.51 7.42 -1.68
N CYS A 21 -11.18 7.47 -1.60
CA CYS A 21 -10.42 8.69 -1.32
C CYS A 21 -9.61 9.19 -2.53
N SER A 22 -9.57 8.44 -3.64
CA SER A 22 -8.80 8.80 -4.83
C SER A 22 -9.44 8.24 -6.10
N VAL A 23 -9.53 9.08 -7.12
CA VAL A 23 -9.94 8.66 -8.47
C VAL A 23 -8.69 8.62 -9.33
N VAL A 24 -8.41 7.45 -9.92
CA VAL A 24 -7.36 7.31 -10.92
C VAL A 24 -7.96 7.72 -12.26
N HIS A 25 -7.40 8.76 -12.87
CA HIS A 25 -7.75 9.16 -14.22
C HIS A 25 -6.85 8.42 -15.21
N LYS A 26 -7.43 7.79 -16.23
CA LYS A 26 -6.66 7.19 -17.32
C LYS A 26 -6.17 8.30 -18.24
N ASP A 27 -5.00 8.83 -17.96
CA ASP A 27 -4.29 9.86 -18.72
C ASP A 27 -3.15 9.29 -19.58
N VAL A 28 -3.00 7.96 -19.58
CA VAL A 28 -2.05 7.19 -20.39
C VAL A 28 -2.83 6.29 -21.35
N ASP A 29 -2.40 6.26 -22.62
CA ASP A 29 -2.99 5.41 -23.65
C ASP A 29 -2.63 3.92 -23.45
N GLU A 30 -3.38 3.05 -24.13
CA GLU A 30 -3.27 1.60 -23.95
C GLU A 30 -1.95 1.03 -24.49
N GLU A 31 -1.41 1.57 -25.58
CA GLU A 31 -0.12 1.15 -26.14
C GLU A 31 1.03 1.47 -25.17
N THR A 32 0.99 2.64 -24.54
CA THR A 32 1.94 3.01 -23.50
C THR A 32 1.82 2.13 -22.26
N ILE A 33 0.60 1.77 -21.84
CA ILE A 33 0.38 0.85 -20.71
C ILE A 33 0.97 -0.54 -20.99
N GLU A 34 0.72 -1.09 -22.17
CA GLU A 34 1.28 -2.39 -22.59
C GLU A 34 2.82 -2.35 -22.62
N SER A 35 3.39 -1.28 -23.16
CA SER A 35 4.85 -1.05 -23.16
C SER A 35 5.42 -1.02 -21.74
N TYR A 36 4.77 -0.31 -20.81
CA TYR A 36 5.21 -0.24 -19.42
C TYR A 36 5.12 -1.59 -18.71
N ILE A 37 4.06 -2.37 -18.95
CA ILE A 37 3.94 -3.73 -18.39
C ILE A 37 5.10 -4.60 -18.89
N ALA A 38 5.43 -4.54 -20.18
CA ALA A 38 6.56 -5.29 -20.74
C ALA A 38 7.90 -4.89 -20.08
N ILE A 39 8.15 -3.59 -19.91
CA ILE A 39 9.37 -3.08 -19.25
C ILE A 39 9.42 -3.53 -17.78
N ILE A 40 8.29 -3.53 -17.07
CA ILE A 40 8.21 -4.00 -15.68
C ILE A 40 8.56 -5.49 -15.59
N GLN A 41 8.08 -6.32 -16.52
CA GLN A 41 8.40 -7.74 -16.56
C GLN A 41 9.89 -7.96 -16.85
N GLU A 42 10.46 -7.26 -17.83
CA GLU A 42 11.91 -7.32 -18.11
C GLU A 42 12.74 -6.94 -16.88
N ALA A 43 12.33 -5.91 -16.14
CA ALA A 43 13.01 -5.50 -14.92
C ALA A 43 12.93 -6.56 -13.80
N LYS A 44 11.78 -7.22 -13.64
CA LYS A 44 11.59 -8.32 -12.67
C LYS A 44 12.44 -9.54 -13.02
N ASP A 45 12.49 -9.90 -14.30
CA ASP A 45 13.33 -10.99 -14.79
C ASP A 45 14.80 -10.70 -14.50
N TYR A 46 15.25 -9.47 -14.80
CA TYR A 46 16.63 -9.08 -14.52
C TYR A 46 16.97 -9.10 -13.03
N ILE A 47 16.04 -8.70 -12.15
CA ILE A 47 16.21 -8.83 -10.69
C ILE A 47 16.42 -10.31 -10.31
N CYS A 48 15.65 -11.23 -10.88
CA CYS A 48 15.81 -12.67 -10.64
C CYS A 48 17.18 -13.16 -11.12
N GLU A 49 17.62 -12.77 -12.32
CA GLU A 49 18.94 -13.12 -12.86
C GLU A 49 20.07 -12.62 -11.96
N LEU A 50 20.00 -11.37 -11.48
CA LEU A 50 20.98 -10.81 -10.54
C LEU A 50 20.97 -11.60 -9.23
N SER A 51 19.79 -11.98 -8.76
CA SER A 51 19.63 -12.75 -7.52
C SER A 51 20.31 -14.10 -7.60
N GLU A 52 20.16 -14.79 -8.73
CA GLU A 52 20.83 -16.06 -9.01
C GLU A 52 22.35 -15.87 -9.18
N LYS A 53 22.77 -14.86 -9.94
CA LYS A 53 24.17 -14.57 -10.24
C LYS A 53 24.99 -14.26 -8.99
N TYR A 54 24.43 -13.49 -8.05
CA TYR A 54 25.13 -13.07 -6.84
C TYR A 54 24.76 -13.91 -5.61
N GLY A 55 23.93 -14.94 -5.76
CA GLY A 55 23.55 -15.83 -4.66
C GLY A 55 22.75 -15.14 -3.56
N THR A 56 22.03 -14.06 -3.87
CA THR A 56 21.06 -13.51 -2.92
C THR A 56 19.88 -14.47 -2.91
N LEU A 57 19.79 -15.31 -1.88
CA LEU A 57 18.76 -16.33 -1.78
C LEU A 57 17.39 -15.68 -1.60
N LYS A 58 16.36 -16.29 -2.19
CA LYS A 58 14.96 -15.96 -1.89
C LYS A 58 14.72 -16.16 -0.40
N GLU A 59 14.22 -15.13 0.28
CA GLU A 59 13.81 -15.26 1.67
C GLU A 59 12.48 -16.01 1.75
N ASN A 60 12.41 -17.06 2.57
CA ASN A 60 11.15 -17.71 2.90
C ASN A 60 10.38 -16.85 3.89
N LEU A 61 9.45 -16.03 3.39
CA LEU A 61 8.58 -15.22 4.21
C LEU A 61 7.27 -15.96 4.50
N SER A 62 6.92 -16.03 5.79
CA SER A 62 5.59 -16.52 6.19
C SER A 62 4.54 -15.49 5.79
N LEU A 63 3.48 -15.93 5.10
CA LEU A 63 2.33 -15.09 4.78
C LEU A 63 1.75 -14.44 6.05
N GLN A 64 1.70 -15.16 7.17
CA GLN A 64 1.26 -14.61 8.46
C GLN A 64 2.17 -13.46 8.93
N ARG A 65 3.49 -13.56 8.73
CA ARG A 65 4.42 -12.46 9.06
C ARG A 65 4.15 -11.24 8.19
N ILE A 66 3.86 -11.43 6.91
CA ILE A 66 3.50 -10.34 5.99
C ILE A 66 2.20 -9.67 6.41
N ILE A 67 1.14 -10.46 6.68
CA ILE A 67 -0.15 -9.96 7.16
C ILE A 67 0.03 -9.16 8.45
N ASN A 68 0.77 -9.70 9.43
CA ASN A 68 1.03 -9.03 10.70
C ASN A 68 1.82 -7.72 10.51
N ALA A 69 2.82 -7.69 9.62
CA ALA A 69 3.59 -6.49 9.33
C ALA A 69 2.71 -5.40 8.69
N LYS A 70 1.93 -5.74 7.66
CA LYS A 70 1.00 -4.80 7.00
C LYS A 70 -0.06 -4.29 7.98
N ARG A 71 -0.60 -5.16 8.84
CA ARG A 71 -1.53 -4.76 9.92
C ARG A 71 -0.92 -3.72 10.85
N THR A 72 0.31 -3.92 11.28
CA THR A 72 1.02 -2.96 12.16
C THR A 72 1.19 -1.60 11.49
N ILE A 73 1.53 -1.58 10.19
CA ILE A 73 1.64 -0.34 9.41
C ILE A 73 0.28 0.36 9.34
N ILE A 74 -0.79 -0.36 8.97
CA ILE A 74 -2.16 0.17 8.89
C ILE A 74 -2.59 0.74 10.24
N TRP A 75 -2.37 -0.01 11.33
CA TRP A 75 -2.70 0.44 12.68
C TRP A 75 -1.95 1.73 13.06
N GLY A 76 -0.66 1.83 12.69
CA GLY A 76 0.14 3.03 12.89
C GLY A 76 -0.47 4.24 12.18
N LEU A 77 -0.75 4.11 10.88
CA LEU A 77 -1.38 5.16 10.07
C LEU A 77 -2.73 5.61 10.67
N LEU A 78 -3.59 4.66 11.06
CA LEU A 78 -4.88 4.97 11.67
C LEU A 78 -4.73 5.66 13.03
N LYS A 79 -3.79 5.23 13.87
CA LYS A 79 -3.56 5.88 15.17
C LYS A 79 -3.00 7.28 15.02
N ASP A 80 -2.12 7.50 14.06
CA ASP A 80 -1.57 8.82 13.76
C ASP A 80 -2.60 9.74 13.09
N SER A 81 -3.65 9.17 12.50
CA SER A 81 -4.80 9.93 12.00
C SER A 81 -5.72 10.46 13.09
N LEU A 82 -5.60 10.08 14.37
CA LEU A 82 -6.48 10.62 15.42
C LEU A 82 -6.36 12.15 15.53
N SER A 83 -7.47 12.84 15.76
CA SER A 83 -7.55 14.31 15.80
C SER A 83 -6.52 14.95 16.75
N ARG A 84 -6.25 14.30 17.89
CA ARG A 84 -5.24 14.74 18.88
C ARG A 84 -3.79 14.64 18.39
N ARG A 85 -3.50 13.77 17.42
CA ARG A 85 -2.17 13.53 16.83
C ARG A 85 -1.92 14.34 15.57
N MET A 86 -2.97 14.92 14.99
CA MET A 86 -2.87 15.87 13.86
C MET A 86 -2.28 17.24 14.25
N LYS A 87 -1.88 17.43 15.52
CA LYS A 87 -1.18 18.65 15.99
C LYS A 87 0.14 18.81 15.23
N GLY A 88 0.13 19.63 14.18
CA GLY A 88 1.28 19.87 13.30
C GLY A 88 0.91 20.05 11.83
N TYR A 89 -0.28 19.59 11.43
CA TYR A 89 -0.81 19.72 10.06
C TYR A 89 -1.94 20.76 9.96
N GLY A 90 -2.33 21.39 11.07
CA GLY A 90 -3.41 22.36 11.16
C GLY A 90 -4.16 22.26 12.50
N THR A 91 -5.26 23.00 12.64
CA THR A 91 -6.19 22.87 13.78
C THR A 91 -7.39 22.05 13.32
N PHE A 92 -7.56 20.84 13.87
CA PHE A 92 -8.75 20.03 13.59
C PHE A 92 -10.00 20.68 14.23
N PRO A 93 -11.15 20.77 13.54
CA PRO A 93 -12.38 21.33 14.11
C PRO A 93 -12.79 20.59 15.39
N LYS A 94 -12.78 21.30 16.53
CA LYS A 94 -13.05 20.69 17.85
C LYS A 94 -14.43 20.05 17.94
N GLU A 95 -15.40 20.60 17.22
CA GLU A 95 -16.79 20.11 17.18
C GLU A 95 -16.93 18.71 16.56
N HIS A 96 -16.05 18.35 15.61
CA HIS A 96 -16.08 17.04 14.95
C HIS A 96 -15.07 16.04 15.54
N ALA A 97 -14.19 16.47 16.46
CA ALA A 97 -13.09 15.64 16.95
C ALA A 97 -13.53 14.34 17.61
N GLY A 98 -14.64 14.37 18.37
CA GLY A 98 -15.18 13.19 19.04
C GLY A 98 -15.74 12.14 18.07
N GLU A 99 -16.56 12.58 17.11
CA GLU A 99 -17.15 11.70 16.09
C GLU A 99 -16.06 11.13 15.18
N TYR A 100 -15.14 11.98 14.72
CA TYR A 100 -14.02 11.56 13.89
C TYR A 100 -13.12 10.52 14.58
N ASP A 101 -12.74 10.73 15.84
CA ASP A 101 -11.95 9.75 16.58
C ASP A 101 -12.72 8.44 16.80
N ALA A 102 -14.06 8.49 16.95
CA ALA A 102 -14.90 7.29 17.05
C ALA A 102 -14.88 6.49 15.73
N ASP A 103 -14.99 7.16 14.59
CA ASP A 103 -14.93 6.53 13.26
C ASP A 103 -13.56 5.89 12.98
N ILE A 104 -12.46 6.59 13.31
CA ILE A 104 -11.11 6.04 13.18
C ILE A 104 -10.93 4.81 14.09
N ASN A 105 -11.44 4.85 15.33
CA ASN A 105 -11.40 3.67 16.20
C ASN A 105 -12.25 2.53 15.65
N ARG A 106 -13.40 2.80 15.03
CA ARG A 106 -14.19 1.78 14.36
C ARG A 106 -13.44 1.13 13.21
N LEU A 107 -12.70 1.90 12.42
CA LEU A 107 -11.85 1.37 11.35
C LEU A 107 -10.69 0.52 11.90
N ILE A 108 -10.12 0.89 13.05
CA ILE A 108 -9.14 0.07 13.77
C ILE A 108 -9.75 -1.28 14.20
N GLU A 109 -10.97 -1.29 14.74
CA GLU A 109 -11.66 -2.54 15.10
C GLU A 109 -11.90 -3.45 13.88
N ILE A 110 -12.29 -2.87 12.75
CA ILE A 110 -12.52 -3.61 11.51
C ILE A 110 -11.20 -4.23 11.01
N THR A 111 -10.13 -3.43 10.93
CA THR A 111 -8.82 -3.89 10.44
C THR A 111 -8.17 -4.92 11.37
N ASN A 112 -8.44 -4.87 12.68
CA ASN A 112 -8.01 -5.90 13.64
C ASN A 112 -8.66 -7.28 13.42
N LYS A 113 -9.72 -7.39 12.60
CA LYS A 113 -10.31 -8.69 12.24
C LYS A 113 -9.48 -9.49 11.25
N LEU A 114 -8.44 -8.88 10.65
CA LEU A 114 -7.45 -9.58 9.80
C LEU A 114 -6.53 -10.54 10.60
N ASN A 115 -6.93 -10.91 11.82
CA ASN A 115 -6.22 -11.86 12.66
C ASN A 115 -6.67 -13.28 12.32
N CYS A 116 -5.72 -14.11 11.91
CA CYS A 116 -5.81 -15.56 11.98
C CYS A 116 -5.27 -16.05 13.33
#